data_AF-A0A7C5MP93-F1
#
_entry.id   AF-A0A7C5MP93-F1
#
_cell.length_a   1.000
_cell.length_b   1.000
_cell.length_c   1.000
_cell.angle_alpha   90.00
_cell.angle_beta   90.00
_cell.angle_gamma   90.00
#
_symmetry.space_group_name_H-M   'P 1'
#
loop_
_entity.id
_entity.type
_entity.pdbx_description
1 polymer ?
#
loop_
_entity_poly.entity_id
_entity_poly.type
_entity_poly.pdbx_seq_one_letter_code
_entity_poly.pdbx_strand_id
1 'polypeptide(L)'
;MSFDELEKMPDKFNAKVSLLKNTIRKLDEILKTEGFFSNRNKIHISQLLKEELSSLKEEFTTDGDGDLIPFEELDDISYHLKEDEDKIQLIDEDTAVPLDGTTAVNEEMLLDEAYGNTGFVSRTIFELAVLGEVSAQDISEALEVDSQDVKAVIQIMGTKLINQ
;
A
#
# COMPACT_ATOMS: atom_id res chain seq x y z
N MET A 1 -40.90 0.15 11.99
CA MET A 1 -40.76 1.55 12.42
C MET A 1 -40.80 2.39 11.16
N SER A 2 -41.82 3.23 11.03
CA SER A 2 -42.04 4.07 9.85
C SER A 2 -41.04 5.24 9.85
N PHE A 3 -40.62 5.71 8.67
CA PHE A 3 -39.73 6.88 8.53
C PHE A 3 -40.29 8.14 9.19
N ASP A 4 -41.62 8.24 9.32
CA ASP A 4 -42.32 9.36 9.96
C ASP A 4 -42.18 9.37 11.50
N GLU A 5 -41.77 8.25 12.10
CA GLU A 5 -41.61 8.14 13.56
C GLU A 5 -40.25 8.70 14.03
N LEU A 6 -39.28 8.82 13.12
CA LEU A 6 -37.91 9.27 13.41
C LEU A 6 -37.81 10.79 13.60
N GLU A 7 -38.71 11.57 12.99
CA GLU A 7 -38.69 13.03 13.02
C GLU A 7 -39.10 13.61 14.39
N LYS A 8 -39.75 12.79 15.24
CA LYS A 8 -40.27 13.19 16.56
C LYS A 8 -39.28 13.03 17.74
N MET A 9 -38.04 12.60 17.49
CA MET A 9 -37.03 12.36 18.53
C MET A 9 -36.12 13.59 18.80
N PRO A 10 -35.53 13.71 20.01
CA PRO A 10 -34.82 14.92 20.44
C PRO A 10 -33.63 15.29 19.54
N ASP A 11 -33.31 16.57 19.50
CA ASP A 11 -32.42 17.26 18.54
C ASP A 11 -31.06 16.57 18.29
N LYS A 12 -30.43 16.01 19.33
CA LYS A 12 -29.17 15.23 19.22
C LYS A 12 -29.33 13.89 18.48
N PHE A 13 -30.47 13.23 18.63
CA PHE A 13 -30.78 11.98 17.95
C PHE A 13 -31.05 12.23 16.46
N ASN A 14 -31.79 13.30 16.15
CA ASN A 14 -32.00 13.73 14.76
C ASN A 14 -30.69 14.13 14.06
N ALA A 15 -29.75 14.78 14.77
CA ALA A 15 -28.43 15.08 14.23
C ALA A 15 -27.63 13.80 13.88
N LYS A 16 -27.62 12.81 14.77
CA LYS A 16 -26.97 11.51 14.53
C LYS A 16 -27.61 10.76 13.36
N VAL A 17 -28.94 10.71 13.29
CA VAL A 17 -29.69 10.08 12.20
C VAL A 17 -29.42 10.80 10.86
N SER A 18 -29.35 12.12 10.86
CA SER A 18 -29.02 12.91 9.67
C SER A 18 -27.58 12.65 9.20
N LEU A 19 -26.63 12.55 10.14
CA LEU A 19 -25.24 12.24 9.83
C LEU A 19 -25.12 10.85 9.20
N LEU A 20 -25.79 9.85 9.79
CA LEU A 20 -25.83 8.47 9.28
C LEU A 20 -26.46 8.40 7.87
N LYS A 21 -27.55 9.13 7.62
CA LYS A 21 -28.14 9.22 6.28
C LYS A 21 -27.16 9.80 5.25
N ASN A 22 -26.42 10.83 5.65
CA ASN A 22 -25.44 11.47 4.77
C ASN A 22 -24.21 10.59 4.50
N THR A 23 -23.76 9.81 5.49
CA THR A 23 -22.64 8.87 5.31
C THR A 23 -23.05 7.73 4.39
N ILE A 24 -24.24 7.14 4.58
CA ILE A 24 -24.77 6.08 3.71
C ILE A 24 -24.88 6.59 2.25
N ARG A 25 -25.39 7.81 2.05
CA ARG A 25 -25.48 8.40 0.71
C ARG A 25 -24.10 8.57 0.06
N LYS A 26 -23.11 9.06 0.81
CA LYS A 26 -21.73 9.19 0.31
C LYS A 26 -21.11 7.84 -0.02
N LEU A 27 -21.35 6.81 0.80
CA LEU A 27 -20.87 5.45 0.54
C LEU A 27 -21.48 4.87 -0.74
N ASP A 28 -22.78 5.09 -0.97
CA ASP A 28 -23.45 4.62 -2.19
C ASP A 28 -22.92 5.35 -3.46
N GLU A 29 -22.58 6.64 -3.33
CA GLU A 29 -21.90 7.40 -4.40
C GLU A 29 -20.47 6.87 -4.66
N ILE A 30 -19.71 6.55 -3.61
CA ILE A 30 -18.38 5.95 -3.72
C ILE A 30 -18.48 4.55 -4.34
N LEU A 31 -19.38 3.69 -3.88
CA LEU A 31 -19.57 2.34 -4.44
C LEU A 31 -20.02 2.37 -5.91
N LYS A 32 -20.82 3.36 -6.33
CA LYS A 32 -21.18 3.55 -7.75
C LYS A 32 -19.99 4.01 -8.59
N THR A 33 -19.12 4.86 -8.05
CA THR A 33 -17.89 5.29 -8.74
C THR A 33 -16.84 4.17 -8.76
N GLU A 34 -16.64 3.47 -7.65
CA GLU A 34 -15.76 2.29 -7.52
C GLU A 34 -16.26 1.10 -8.33
N GLY A 35 -17.56 0.83 -8.40
CA GLY A 35 -18.13 -0.15 -9.33
C GLY A 35 -17.84 0.19 -10.79
N PHE A 36 -17.72 1.48 -11.11
CA PHE A 36 -17.24 1.96 -12.40
C PHE A 36 -15.74 1.68 -12.61
N PHE A 37 -14.93 1.68 -11.54
CA PHE A 37 -13.51 1.29 -11.56
C PHE A 37 -13.29 -0.24 -11.56
N SER A 38 -14.16 -1.02 -10.91
CA SER A 38 -14.16 -2.50 -10.93
C SER A 38 -14.36 -3.08 -12.34
N ASN A 39 -14.96 -2.31 -13.25
CA ASN A 39 -15.08 -2.68 -14.67
C ASN A 39 -13.95 -2.12 -15.54
N ARG A 40 -13.15 -1.15 -15.06
CA ARG A 40 -12.01 -0.58 -15.80
C ARG A 40 -10.66 -1.21 -15.43
N ASN A 41 -10.53 -1.77 -14.23
CA ASN A 41 -9.31 -2.41 -13.74
C ASN A 41 -9.36 -3.96 -13.75
N LYS A 42 -10.15 -4.57 -14.64
CA LYS A 42 -9.90 -5.97 -14.99
C LYS A 42 -8.67 -6.03 -15.89
N ILE A 43 -7.50 -5.78 -15.30
CA ILE A 43 -6.23 -6.15 -15.90
C ILE A 43 -6.33 -7.66 -16.08
N HIS A 44 -6.54 -8.08 -17.32
CA HIS A 44 -6.64 -9.50 -17.63
C HIS A 44 -5.28 -10.11 -17.31
N ILE A 45 -5.22 -10.97 -16.29
CA ILE A 45 -3.99 -11.69 -15.90
C ILE A 45 -3.36 -12.36 -17.12
N SER A 46 -4.18 -12.85 -18.06
CA SER A 46 -3.72 -13.40 -19.33
C SER A 46 -2.98 -12.41 -20.23
N GLN A 47 -3.34 -11.12 -20.19
CA GLN A 47 -2.65 -10.08 -20.94
C GLN A 47 -1.31 -9.74 -20.30
N LEU A 48 -1.29 -9.56 -18.97
CA LEU A 48 -0.04 -9.36 -18.21
C LEU A 48 0.92 -10.53 -18.43
N LEU A 49 0.43 -11.77 -18.32
CA LEU A 49 1.23 -12.97 -18.54
C LEU A 49 1.77 -13.06 -19.97
N LYS A 50 1.00 -12.56 -20.96
CA LYS A 50 1.43 -12.54 -22.36
C LYS A 50 2.51 -11.48 -22.60
N GLU A 51 2.41 -10.33 -21.93
CA GLU A 51 3.42 -9.28 -21.96
C GLU A 51 4.73 -9.77 -21.32
N GLU A 52 4.66 -10.39 -20.14
CA GLU A 52 5.82 -11.00 -19.45
C GLU A 52 6.47 -12.15 -20.27
N LEU A 53 5.66 -12.99 -20.90
CA LEU A 53 6.19 -14.08 -21.73
C LEU A 53 6.84 -13.52 -23.01
N SER A 54 6.36 -12.38 -23.50
CA SER A 54 6.99 -11.69 -24.64
C SER A 54 8.29 -10.98 -24.27
N SER A 55 8.42 -10.46 -23.04
CA SER A 55 9.66 -9.85 -22.55
C SER A 55 10.72 -10.89 -22.18
N LEU A 56 10.33 -12.11 -21.82
CA LEU A 56 11.27 -13.22 -21.59
C LEU A 56 11.94 -13.73 -22.87
N LYS A 57 11.46 -13.32 -24.05
CA LYS A 57 12.01 -13.79 -25.32
C LYS A 57 13.36 -13.12 -25.59
N GLU A 58 14.42 -13.89 -25.42
CA GLU A 58 15.79 -13.48 -25.72
C GLU A 58 15.98 -13.27 -27.24
N GLU A 59 16.55 -12.13 -27.61
CA GLU A 59 16.94 -11.82 -28.99
C GLU A 59 18.37 -12.32 -29.24
N PHE A 60 18.57 -13.04 -30.34
CA PHE A 60 19.87 -13.57 -30.73
C PHE A 60 20.41 -12.80 -31.92
N THR A 61 21.72 -12.57 -31.90
CA THR A 61 22.50 -12.01 -33.00
C THR A 61 23.64 -12.95 -33.35
N THR A 62 24.33 -12.66 -34.44
CA THR A 62 25.48 -13.44 -34.90
C THR A 62 26.75 -12.66 -34.61
N ASP A 63 27.74 -13.31 -34.00
CA ASP A 63 29.05 -12.71 -33.76
C ASP A 63 29.92 -12.66 -35.05
N GLY A 64 31.15 -12.18 -34.92
CA GLY A 64 32.07 -12.05 -36.05
C GLY A 64 32.51 -13.37 -36.68
N ASP A 65 32.40 -14.48 -35.96
CA ASP A 65 32.78 -15.83 -36.39
C ASP A 65 31.57 -16.65 -36.88
N GLY A 66 30.36 -16.11 -36.76
CA GLY A 66 29.12 -16.72 -37.25
C GLY A 66 28.33 -17.45 -36.16
N ASP A 67 28.76 -17.38 -34.90
CA ASP A 67 28.09 -18.04 -33.79
C ASP A 67 26.91 -17.19 -33.29
N LEU A 68 25.84 -17.88 -32.88
CA LEU A 68 24.67 -17.22 -32.31
C LEU A 68 24.95 -16.85 -30.85
N ILE A 69 24.92 -15.55 -30.57
CA ILE A 69 25.08 -15.00 -29.23
C ILE A 69 23.84 -14.21 -28.81
N PRO A 70 23.49 -14.17 -27.52
CA PRO A 70 22.45 -13.28 -27.00
C PRO A 70 22.76 -11.81 -27.27
N PHE A 71 21.74 -11.01 -27.57
CA PHE A 71 21.90 -9.56 -27.76
C PHE A 71 22.31 -8.84 -26.47
N GLU A 72 21.87 -9.33 -25.30
CA GLU A 72 22.20 -8.74 -23.99
C GLU A 72 23.72 -8.77 -23.69
N GLU A 73 24.48 -9.71 -24.26
CA GLU A 73 25.93 -9.76 -24.10
C GLU A 73 26.66 -8.60 -24.81
N LEU A 74 25.99 -7.94 -25.77
CA LEU A 74 26.54 -6.80 -26.51
C LEU A 74 26.18 -5.44 -25.90
N ASP A 75 25.12 -5.39 -25.09
CA ASP A 75 24.60 -4.17 -24.46
C ASP A 75 25.02 -4.04 -22.99
N ASP A 76 26.15 -4.65 -22.62
CA ASP A 76 26.69 -4.53 -21.26
C ASP A 76 27.16 -3.09 -20.97
N ILE A 77 27.02 -2.67 -19.71
CA ILE A 77 27.38 -1.34 -19.20
C ILE A 77 28.84 -1.00 -19.53
N SER A 78 29.70 -2.02 -19.59
CA SER A 78 31.10 -1.91 -19.97
C SER A 78 31.33 -1.30 -21.36
N TYR A 79 30.38 -1.45 -22.31
CA TYR A 79 30.48 -0.90 -23.67
C TYR A 79 30.07 0.57 -23.75
N HIS A 80 29.17 1.03 -22.87
CA HIS A 80 28.67 2.40 -22.82
C HIS A 80 29.47 3.32 -21.89
N LEU A 81 30.41 2.76 -21.12
CA LEU A 81 31.25 3.52 -20.18
C LEU A 81 32.03 4.67 -20.84
N LYS A 82 32.26 4.61 -22.16
CA LYS A 82 32.93 5.66 -22.92
C LYS A 82 32.05 6.84 -23.34
N GLU A 83 30.73 6.71 -23.26
CA GLU A 83 29.81 7.81 -23.61
C GLU A 83 29.69 8.85 -22.47
N ASP A 84 30.08 8.48 -21.24
CA ASP A 84 30.07 9.33 -20.03
C ASP A 84 31.49 9.62 -19.49
N GLU A 85 32.54 9.52 -20.31
CA GLU A 85 33.94 9.77 -19.91
C GLU A 85 34.19 11.20 -19.35
N ASP A 86 33.25 12.15 -19.53
CA ASP A 86 33.35 13.49 -18.96
C ASP A 86 33.02 13.59 -17.45
N LYS A 87 32.62 12.50 -16.77
CA LYS A 87 32.17 12.53 -15.36
C LYS A 87 32.92 11.65 -14.36
N ILE A 88 33.98 10.94 -14.78
CA ILE A 88 34.76 10.14 -13.83
C ILE A 88 35.80 11.05 -13.15
N GLN A 89 35.38 11.73 -12.08
CA GLN A 89 36.31 12.34 -11.14
C GLN A 89 36.92 11.23 -10.28
N LEU A 90 38.23 11.00 -10.42
CA LEU A 90 39.01 10.17 -9.51
C LEU A 90 38.97 10.85 -8.13
N ILE A 91 38.20 10.28 -7.19
CA ILE A 91 38.19 10.71 -5.80
C ILE A 91 39.45 10.12 -5.15
N ASP A 92 40.36 11.00 -4.74
CA ASP A 92 41.56 10.67 -3.98
C ASP A 92 41.17 10.06 -2.62
N GLU A 93 41.88 9.00 -2.18
CA GLU A 93 41.58 8.18 -0.99
C GLU A 93 41.48 8.98 0.32
N ASP A 94 41.93 10.24 0.35
CA ASP A 94 42.02 11.07 1.55
C ASP A 94 40.74 11.86 1.91
N THR A 95 39.66 11.73 1.13
CA THR A 95 38.35 12.36 1.45
C THR A 95 37.23 11.35 1.69
N ALA A 96 37.56 10.22 2.31
CA ALA A 96 36.57 9.34 2.91
C ALA A 96 35.82 10.08 4.03
N VAL A 97 34.65 10.62 3.70
CA VAL A 97 33.67 11.03 4.71
C VAL A 97 33.27 9.77 5.48
N PRO A 98 33.43 9.72 6.82
CA PRO A 98 32.91 8.60 7.58
C PRO A 98 31.39 8.60 7.42
N LEU A 99 30.85 7.55 6.81
CA LEU A 99 29.46 7.16 6.93
C LEU A 99 29.25 6.76 8.39
N ASP A 100 29.07 7.75 9.27
CA ASP A 100 28.54 7.52 10.60
C ASP A 100 27.12 6.98 10.42
N GLY A 101 27.02 5.65 10.45
CA GLY A 101 25.79 4.87 10.48
C GLY A 101 25.05 5.02 11.81
N THR A 102 24.86 6.25 12.28
CA THR A 102 23.77 6.52 13.23
C THR A 102 22.47 6.55 12.43
N THR A 103 21.96 5.36 12.12
CA THR A 103 20.56 5.19 11.77
C THR A 103 19.75 5.60 12.99
N ALA A 104 19.43 6.90 13.07
CA ALA A 104 18.26 7.34 13.79
C ALA A 104 17.09 6.57 13.16
N VAL A 105 16.64 5.53 13.83
CA VAL A 105 15.45 4.79 13.44
C VAL A 105 14.32 5.80 13.54
N ASN A 106 13.96 6.40 12.40
CA ASN A 106 12.83 7.30 12.32
C ASN A 106 11.61 6.48 12.75
N GLU A 107 10.92 6.91 13.80
CA GLU A 107 9.70 6.27 14.30
C GLU A 107 8.65 6.11 13.17
N GLU A 108 8.67 6.99 12.16
CA GLU A 108 7.87 6.88 10.93
C GLU A 108 8.20 5.63 10.09
N MET A 109 9.46 5.20 10.01
CA MET A 109 9.88 4.07 9.19
C MET A 109 9.44 2.72 9.80
N LEU A 110 9.39 2.64 11.13
CA LEU A 110 8.88 1.47 11.87
C LEU A 110 7.36 1.35 11.75
N LEU A 111 6.65 2.49 11.75
CA LEU A 111 5.20 2.49 11.53
C LEU A 111 4.87 2.00 10.12
N ASP A 112 5.59 2.44 9.10
CA ASP A 112 5.34 2.01 7.72
C ASP A 112 5.57 0.50 7.51
N GLU A 113 6.57 -0.10 8.16
CA GLU A 113 6.81 -1.55 8.07
C GLU A 113 5.74 -2.36 8.83
N ALA A 114 5.31 -1.89 10.02
CA ALA A 114 4.27 -2.53 10.82
C ALA A 114 2.87 -2.44 10.17
N TYR A 115 2.56 -1.30 9.54
CA TYR A 115 1.31 -1.09 8.81
C TYR A 115 1.32 -1.71 7.40
N GLY A 116 2.47 -1.82 6.74
CA GLY A 116 2.58 -2.33 5.38
C GLY A 116 2.18 -3.79 5.21
N ASN A 117 2.41 -4.62 6.23
CA ASN A 117 2.08 -6.05 6.22
C ASN A 117 0.75 -6.40 6.90
N THR A 118 -0.06 -5.41 7.27
CA THR A 118 -1.33 -5.63 7.98
C THR A 118 -2.52 -5.34 7.07
N GLY A 119 -3.51 -6.25 7.05
CA GLY A 119 -4.75 -6.07 6.28
C GLY A 119 -5.52 -4.80 6.69
N PHE A 120 -6.16 -4.17 5.69
CA PHE A 120 -6.86 -2.89 5.84
C PHE A 120 -7.82 -2.84 7.05
N VAL A 121 -8.62 -3.89 7.26
CA VAL A 121 -9.59 -3.95 8.37
C VAL A 121 -8.91 -3.90 9.73
N SER A 122 -7.79 -4.62 9.90
CA SER A 122 -7.04 -4.66 11.15
C SER A 122 -6.36 -3.33 11.46
N ARG A 123 -5.86 -2.64 10.43
CA ARG A 123 -5.32 -1.28 10.53
C ARG A 123 -6.40 -0.30 11.00
N THR A 124 -7.55 -0.30 10.33
CA THR A 124 -8.68 0.58 10.68
C THR A 124 -9.16 0.36 12.10
N ILE A 125 -9.28 -0.90 12.55
CA ILE A 125 -9.65 -1.22 13.94
C ILE A 125 -8.65 -0.61 14.93
N PHE A 126 -7.35 -0.77 14.67
CA PHE A 126 -6.31 -0.27 15.56
C PHE A 126 -6.25 1.27 15.58
N GLU A 127 -6.37 1.91 14.42
CA GLU A 127 -6.44 3.37 14.30
C GLU A 127 -7.66 3.94 15.02
N LEU A 128 -8.84 3.32 14.87
CA LEU A 128 -10.05 3.74 15.59
C LEU A 128 -9.92 3.59 17.11
N ALA A 129 -9.22 2.55 17.57
CA ALA A 129 -9.00 2.31 18.99
C ALA A 129 -7.96 3.26 19.60
N VAL A 130 -6.84 3.52 18.90
CA VAL A 130 -5.71 4.29 19.42
C VAL A 130 -5.84 5.79 19.12
N LEU A 131 -6.14 6.15 17.86
CA LEU A 131 -6.26 7.55 17.44
C LEU A 131 -7.66 8.09 17.66
N GLY A 132 -8.67 7.23 17.45
CA GLY A 132 -10.08 7.60 17.58
C GLY A 132 -10.64 7.52 19.00
N GLU A 133 -9.90 6.90 19.94
CA GLU A 133 -10.35 6.59 21.30
C GLU A 133 -11.74 5.91 21.34
N VAL A 134 -12.10 5.17 20.29
CA VAL A 134 -13.40 4.53 20.14
C VAL A 134 -13.41 3.20 20.91
N SER A 135 -14.49 2.92 21.62
CA SER A 135 -14.59 1.66 22.37
C SER A 135 -14.66 0.46 21.42
N ALA A 136 -14.09 -0.67 21.82
CA ALA A 136 -14.15 -1.91 21.04
C ALA A 136 -15.60 -2.38 20.75
N GLN A 137 -16.56 -1.93 21.57
CA GLN A 137 -17.99 -2.20 21.38
C GLN A 137 -18.55 -1.39 20.20
N ASP A 138 -18.22 -0.10 20.15
CA ASP A 138 -18.68 0.80 19.09
C ASP A 138 -17.98 0.49 17.76
N ILE A 139 -16.71 0.05 17.79
CA ILE A 139 -15.98 -0.42 16.60
C ILE A 139 -16.62 -1.71 16.06
N SER A 140 -16.99 -2.63 16.94
CA SER A 140 -17.67 -3.88 16.58
C SER A 140 -19.03 -3.61 15.92
N GLU A 141 -19.82 -2.69 16.48
CA GLU A 141 -21.10 -2.26 15.90
C GLU A 141 -20.91 -1.56 14.55
N ALA A 142 -19.90 -0.69 14.42
CA ALA A 142 -19.66 0.08 13.20
C ALA A 142 -19.11 -0.76 12.03
N LEU A 143 -18.31 -1.79 12.32
CA LEU A 143 -17.68 -2.64 11.30
C LEU A 143 -18.43 -3.96 11.06
N GLU A 144 -19.51 -4.23 11.81
CA GLU A 144 -20.24 -5.52 11.80
C GLU A 144 -19.31 -6.73 12.07
N VAL A 145 -18.25 -6.51 12.87
CA VAL A 145 -17.27 -7.53 13.28
C VAL A 145 -17.51 -7.91 14.73
N ASP A 146 -17.25 -9.17 15.12
CA ASP A 146 -17.42 -9.61 16.50
C ASP A 146 -16.51 -8.82 17.47
N SER A 147 -17.03 -8.48 18.64
CA SER A 147 -16.30 -7.69 19.65
C SER A 147 -15.05 -8.42 20.17
N GLN A 148 -15.05 -9.76 20.15
CA GLN A 148 -13.86 -10.56 20.50
C GLN A 148 -12.77 -10.41 19.45
N ASP A 149 -13.14 -10.40 18.16
CA ASP A 149 -12.20 -10.26 17.05
C ASP A 149 -11.55 -8.87 17.06
N VAL A 150 -12.34 -7.82 17.34
CA VAL A 150 -11.83 -6.44 17.48
C VAL A 150 -10.78 -6.36 18.60
N LYS A 151 -11.04 -6.97 19.76
CA LYS A 151 -10.08 -7.00 20.88
C LYS A 151 -8.83 -7.79 20.54
N ALA A 152 -8.99 -8.94 19.86
CA ALA A 152 -7.88 -9.77 19.43
C ALA A 152 -6.96 -9.01 18.46
N VAL A 153 -7.53 -8.28 17.50
CA VAL A 153 -6.79 -7.44 16.55
C VAL A 153 -6.01 -6.35 17.28
N ILE A 154 -6.63 -5.63 18.23
CA ILE A 154 -5.95 -4.58 19.00
C ILE A 154 -4.75 -5.17 19.77
N GLN A 155 -4.92 -6.36 20.36
CA GLN A 155 -3.86 -7.03 21.12
C GLN A 155 -2.72 -7.53 20.22
N ILE A 156 -3.05 -8.10 19.05
CA ILE A 156 -2.05 -8.57 18.07
C ILE A 156 -1.25 -7.39 17.51
N MET A 157 -1.92 -6.29 17.16
CA MET A 157 -1.25 -5.09 16.66
C MET A 157 -0.40 -4.42 17.73
N GLY A 158 -0.89 -4.34 18.97
CA GLY A 158 -0.12 -3.82 20.10
C GLY A 158 1.14 -4.65 20.40
N THR A 159 1.06 -5.98 20.34
CA THR A 159 2.23 -6.85 20.56
C THR A 159 3.24 -6.83 19.41
N LYS A 160 2.78 -6.62 18.17
CA LYS A 160 3.68 -6.44 17.01
C LYS A 160 4.51 -5.16 17.13
N LEU A 161 3.91 -4.05 17.58
CA LEU A 161 4.61 -2.77 17.75
C LEU A 161 5.60 -2.77 18.92
N ILE A 162 5.44 -3.67 19.90
CA ILE A 162 6.32 -3.76 21.08
C ILE A 162 7.52 -4.70 20.86
N ASN A 163 7.41 -5.67 19.94
CA ASN A 163 8.44 -6.70 19.71
C ASN A 163 9.33 -6.43 18.48
N GLN A 164 9.26 -5.23 17.89
CA GLN A 164 10.20 -4.73 16.87
C GLN A 164 11.21 -3.79 17.53
#